data_AF-A0A0F2PEC8-F1
#
_entry.id   AF-A0A0F2PEC8-F1
#
_cell.length_a   1.000
_cell.length_b   1.000
_cell.length_c   1.000
_cell.angle_alpha   90.00
_cell.angle_beta   90.00
_cell.angle_gamma   90.00
#
_symmetry.space_group_name_H-M   'P 1'
#
loop_
_entity.id
_entity.type
_entity.pdbx_description
1 polymer ?
#
loop_
_entity_poly.entity_id
_entity_poly.type
_entity_poly.pdbx_seq_one_letter_code
_entity_poly.pdbx_strand_id
1 'polypeptide(L)'
;MKANFRRRDGFALVELLTVLIIIAVLVAIAVPVYNSTQQTARDNVDEANVRILNSATLQWVLADENNDPRDYETGTLKTELADYLSGWPDSPNEKDYELNASGMWEVK
;
A
#
# COMPACT_ATOMS: atom_id res chain seq x y z
N MET A 1 6.20 49.80 -52.15
CA MET A 1 6.76 48.97 -51.07
C MET A 1 5.68 48.10 -50.47
N LYS A 2 5.68 46.78 -50.73
CA LYS A 2 4.93 45.80 -49.92
C LYS A 2 5.72 44.50 -49.91
N ALA A 3 6.32 44.17 -48.77
CA ALA A 3 6.90 42.87 -48.52
C ALA A 3 5.78 41.96 -47.96
N ASN A 4 5.38 40.97 -48.75
CA ASN A 4 4.42 39.95 -48.32
C ASN A 4 5.16 38.91 -47.47
N PHE A 5 4.92 38.92 -46.16
CA PHE A 5 5.35 37.84 -45.27
C PHE A 5 4.49 36.60 -45.55
N ARG A 6 5.09 35.57 -46.17
CA ARG A 6 4.47 34.25 -46.35
C ARG A 6 4.46 33.56 -44.99
N ARG A 7 3.29 33.49 -44.33
CA ARG A 7 3.11 32.65 -43.13
C ARG A 7 3.13 31.18 -43.56
N ARG A 8 4.03 30.40 -42.96
CA ARG A 8 4.07 28.94 -43.09
C ARG A 8 3.08 28.38 -42.07
N ASP A 9 1.82 28.29 -42.45
CA ASP A 9 0.79 27.64 -41.64
C ASP A 9 0.66 26.19 -42.09
N GLY A 10 1.24 25.27 -41.32
CA GLY A 10 1.19 23.85 -41.69
C GLY A 10 2.04 22.96 -40.79
N PHE A 11 1.76 22.96 -39.48
CA PHE A 11 2.18 21.85 -38.60
C PHE A 11 1.44 21.79 -37.24
N ALA A 12 0.50 22.70 -36.92
CA ALA A 12 -0.05 22.78 -35.55
C ALA A 12 -1.02 21.64 -35.13
N LEU A 13 -1.85 21.12 -36.06
CA LEU A 13 -2.89 20.15 -35.67
C LEU A 13 -2.40 18.70 -35.68
N VAL A 14 -1.65 18.30 -36.72
CA VAL A 14 -1.14 16.93 -36.85
C VAL A 14 -0.06 16.62 -35.80
N GLU A 15 0.76 17.62 -35.45
CA GLU A 15 1.81 17.48 -34.45
C GLU A 15 1.22 17.30 -33.05
N LEU A 16 0.23 18.12 -32.67
CA LEU A 16 -0.47 17.95 -31.40
C LEU A 16 -1.27 16.63 -31.34
N LEU A 17 -1.90 16.24 -32.45
CA LEU A 17 -2.65 14.98 -32.54
C LEU A 17 -1.74 13.76 -32.35
N THR A 18 -0.59 13.73 -33.01
CA THR A 18 0.35 12.60 -32.92
C THR A 18 0.92 12.47 -31.50
N VAL A 19 1.23 13.60 -30.85
CA VAL A 19 1.68 13.61 -29.45
C VAL A 19 0.61 13.05 -28.53
N LEU A 20 -0.66 13.46 -28.70
CA LEU A 20 -1.76 12.98 -27.87
C LEU A 20 -1.99 11.47 -28.05
N ILE A 21 -1.84 10.94 -29.26
CA ILE A 21 -1.93 9.51 -29.53
C ILE A 21 -0.83 8.74 -28.77
N ILE A 22 0.42 9.22 -28.84
CA ILE A 22 1.54 8.57 -28.13
C ILE A 22 1.32 8.63 -26.61
N ILE A 23 0.92 9.79 -26.07
CA ILE A 23 0.62 9.94 -24.63
C ILE A 23 -0.53 9.01 -24.23
N ALA A 24 -1.59 8.89 -25.03
CA ALA A 24 -2.71 8.00 -24.74
C ALA A 24 -2.26 6.54 -24.62
N VAL A 25 -1.40 6.07 -25.53
CA VAL A 25 -0.83 4.72 -25.47
C VAL A 25 0.05 4.54 -24.23
N LEU A 26 0.89 5.51 -23.90
CA LEU A 26 1.74 5.46 -22.71
C LEU A 26 0.91 5.42 -21.42
N VAL A 27 -0.10 6.29 -21.28
CA VAL A 27 -0.97 6.37 -20.11
C VAL A 27 -1.78 5.08 -19.95
N ALA A 28 -2.26 4.49 -21.05
CA ALA A 28 -3.00 3.23 -21.02
C ALA A 28 -2.20 2.07 -20.38
N ILE A 29 -0.87 2.07 -20.51
CA ILE A 29 0.01 1.07 -19.88
C ILE A 29 0.49 1.54 -18.50
N ALA A 30 0.86 2.82 -18.37
CA ALA A 30 1.48 3.36 -17.16
C ALA A 30 0.55 3.32 -15.95
N VAL A 31 -0.72 3.69 -16.12
CA VAL A 31 -1.70 3.74 -15.02
C VAL A 31 -1.92 2.36 -14.37
N PRO A 32 -2.25 1.28 -15.09
CA PRO A 32 -2.44 -0.03 -14.45
C PRO A 32 -1.16 -0.58 -13.82
N VAL A 33 0.01 -0.37 -14.44
CA VAL A 33 1.30 -0.80 -13.87
C VAL A 33 1.61 -0.06 -12.57
N TYR A 34 1.39 1.25 -12.55
CA TYR A 34 1.63 2.07 -11.37
C TYR A 34 0.69 1.70 -10.22
N ASN A 35 -0.60 1.51 -10.52
CA ASN A 35 -1.59 1.08 -9.52
C ASN A 35 -1.26 -0.31 -8.96
N SER A 36 -0.89 -1.27 -9.82
CA SER A 36 -0.47 -2.61 -9.41
C SER A 36 0.76 -2.57 -8.50
N THR A 37 1.78 -1.79 -8.89
CA THR A 37 3.01 -1.65 -8.09
C THR A 37 2.74 -1.02 -6.72
N GLN A 38 1.87 0.00 -6.68
CA GLN A 38 1.44 0.59 -5.40
C GLN A 38 0.69 -0.43 -4.54
N GLN A 39 -0.24 -1.19 -5.13
CA GLN A 39 -1.00 -2.19 -4.38
C GLN A 39 -0.07 -3.24 -3.76
N THR A 40 0.87 -3.78 -4.53
CA THR A 40 1.87 -4.72 -4.02
C THR A 40 2.71 -4.12 -2.89
N ALA A 41 3.10 -2.85 -3.00
CA ALA A 41 3.83 -2.18 -1.93
C ALA A 41 3.01 -2.05 -0.64
N ARG A 42 1.71 -1.75 -0.75
CA ARG A 42 0.79 -1.70 0.40
C ARG A 42 0.61 -3.08 1.04
N ASP A 43 0.41 -4.11 0.22
CA ASP A 43 0.25 -5.49 0.69
C ASP A 43 1.51 -5.99 1.42
N ASN A 44 2.70 -5.65 0.91
CA ASN A 44 3.97 -5.98 1.56
C ASN A 44 4.14 -5.28 2.93
N VAL A 45 3.62 -4.06 3.07
CA VAL A 45 3.64 -3.33 4.35
C VAL A 45 2.68 -3.99 5.34
N ASP A 46 1.49 -4.39 4.91
CA ASP A 46 0.54 -5.14 5.74
C ASP A 46 1.14 -6.47 6.23
N GLU A 47 1.81 -7.22 5.35
CA GLU A 47 2.50 -8.46 5.73
C GLU A 47 3.63 -8.19 6.74
N ALA A 48 4.41 -7.13 6.54
CA ALA A 48 5.45 -6.72 7.47
C ALA A 48 4.87 -6.33 8.84
N ASN A 49 3.74 -5.62 8.87
CA ASN A 49 3.04 -5.24 10.10
C ASN A 49 2.56 -6.49 10.85
N VAL A 50 1.94 -7.46 10.17
CA VAL A 50 1.56 -8.75 10.77
C VAL A 50 2.77 -9.47 11.36
N ARG A 51 3.90 -9.48 10.66
CA ARG A 51 5.13 -10.11 11.17
C ARG A 51 5.63 -9.41 12.44
N ILE A 52 5.52 -8.09 12.52
CA ILE A 52 5.88 -7.32 13.72
C ILE A 52 4.93 -7.67 14.87
N LEU A 53 3.61 -7.68 14.63
CA LEU A 53 2.61 -8.05 15.65
C LEU A 53 2.81 -9.46 16.18
N ASN A 54 3.08 -10.44 15.30
CA ASN A 54 3.39 -11.80 15.70
C ASN A 54 4.70 -11.86 16.51
N SER A 55 5.72 -11.08 16.14
CA SER A 55 6.97 -11.02 16.89
C SER A 55 6.79 -10.38 18.28
N ALA A 56 5.92 -9.40 18.41
CA ALA A 56 5.55 -8.82 19.71
C ALA A 56 4.75 -9.82 20.56
N THR A 57 3.81 -10.53 19.95
CA THR A 57 3.03 -11.59 20.60
C THR A 57 3.94 -12.69 21.14
N LEU A 58 4.94 -13.12 20.37
CA LEU A 58 5.93 -14.10 20.82
C LEU A 58 6.74 -13.58 22.02
N GLN A 59 7.14 -12.30 22.03
CA GLN A 59 7.83 -11.72 23.18
C GLN A 59 6.95 -11.68 24.43
N TRP A 60 5.67 -11.35 24.28
CA TRP A 60 4.70 -11.37 25.36
C TRP A 60 4.47 -12.78 25.92
N VAL A 61 4.36 -13.80 25.06
CA VAL A 61 4.28 -15.23 25.46
C VAL A 61 5.54 -15.68 26.21
N LEU A 62 6.73 -15.19 25.82
CA LEU A 62 7.98 -15.53 26.49
C LEU A 62 8.16 -14.82 27.84
N ALA A 63 7.39 -13.76 28.10
CA ALA A 63 7.50 -12.99 29.34
C ALA A 63 6.76 -13.65 30.53
N ASP A 64 5.67 -14.37 30.27
CA ASP A 64 4.91 -15.13 31.28
C ASP A 64 4.42 -16.45 30.65
N GLU A 65 4.68 -17.57 31.33
CA GLU A 65 4.28 -18.90 30.85
C GLU A 65 2.76 -19.11 30.76
N ASN A 66 1.98 -18.26 31.43
CA ASN A 66 0.51 -18.27 31.37
C ASN A 66 -0.05 -17.47 30.19
N ASN A 67 0.80 -16.76 29.44
CA ASN A 67 0.38 -15.99 28.29
C ASN A 67 0.14 -16.92 27.09
N ASP A 68 -1.11 -17.11 26.73
CA ASP A 68 -1.51 -17.80 25.50
C ASP A 68 -2.39 -16.88 24.65
N PRO A 69 -1.95 -16.44 23.46
CA PRO A 69 -2.75 -15.54 22.63
C PRO A 69 -4.09 -16.16 22.21
N ARG A 70 -4.21 -17.50 22.21
CA ARG A 70 -5.46 -18.21 21.86
C ARG A 70 -6.57 -17.99 22.89
N ASP A 71 -6.24 -17.54 24.09
CA ASP A 71 -7.21 -17.25 25.15
C ASP A 71 -7.78 -15.82 25.06
N TYR A 72 -7.35 -15.02 24.07
CA TYR A 72 -7.69 -13.61 23.96
C TYR A 72 -8.43 -13.28 22.67
N GLU A 73 -9.36 -12.34 22.77
CA GLU A 73 -9.95 -11.65 21.62
C GLU A 73 -9.00 -10.56 21.11
N THR A 74 -9.11 -10.22 19.82
CA THR A 74 -8.25 -9.23 19.12
C THR A 74 -8.06 -7.93 19.91
N GLY A 75 -9.15 -7.32 20.40
CA GLY A 75 -9.09 -6.04 21.10
C GLY A 75 -8.39 -6.12 22.47
N THR A 76 -8.52 -7.24 23.16
CA THR A 76 -7.87 -7.46 24.46
C THR A 76 -6.38 -7.67 24.26
N LEU A 77 -6.00 -8.58 23.34
CA LEU A 77 -4.59 -8.85 23.07
C LEU A 77 -3.85 -7.60 22.57
N LYS A 78 -4.50 -6.76 21.76
CA LYS A 78 -3.94 -5.46 21.34
C LYS A 78 -3.52 -4.58 22.53
N THR A 79 -4.27 -4.62 23.63
CA THR A 79 -3.95 -3.83 24.84
C THR A 79 -2.76 -4.43 25.57
N GLU A 80 -2.69 -5.76 25.70
CA GLU A 80 -1.57 -6.47 26.33
C GLU A 80 -0.24 -6.28 25.57
N LEU A 81 -0.30 -6.12 24.24
CA LEU A 81 0.88 -5.89 23.40
C LEU A 81 1.37 -4.43 23.39
N ALA A 82 0.68 -3.51 24.06
CA ALA A 82 1.03 -2.08 24.05
C ALA A 82 2.46 -1.81 24.56
N ASP A 83 2.93 -2.60 25.52
CA ASP A 83 4.28 -2.46 26.10
C ASP A 83 5.38 -3.08 25.20
N TYR A 84 5.01 -3.93 24.24
CA TYR A 84 5.93 -4.64 23.34
C TYR A 84 6.06 -3.98 21.96
N LEU A 85 5.31 -2.89 21.73
CA LEU A 85 5.25 -2.17 20.47
C LEU A 85 5.52 -0.68 20.71
N SER A 86 6.26 -0.04 19.81
CA SER A 86 6.43 1.42 19.82
C SER A 86 5.14 2.18 19.44
N GLY A 87 4.13 1.46 18.97
CA GLY A 87 2.84 1.95 18.52
C GLY A 87 2.11 0.87 17.73
N TRP A 88 0.78 0.96 17.69
CA TRP A 88 -0.01 0.06 16.85
C TRP A 88 0.24 0.39 15.36
N PRO A 89 0.57 -0.59 14.51
CA PRO A 89 0.78 -0.35 13.10
C PRO A 89 -0.55 0.00 12.40
N ASP A 90 -0.49 0.92 11.45
CA ASP A 90 -1.61 1.29 10.58
C ASP A 90 -1.51 0.57 9.23
N SER A 91 -2.65 0.10 8.72
CA SER A 91 -2.72 -0.52 7.40
C SER A 91 -2.80 0.54 6.30
N PRO A 92 -1.90 0.51 5.29
CA PRO A 92 -2.01 1.38 4.12
C PRO A 92 -3.16 0.98 3.17
N ASN A 93 -3.78 -0.18 3.38
CA ASN A 93 -4.96 -0.64 2.66
C ASN A 93 -6.27 -0.39 3.44
N GLU A 94 -6.21 0.34 4.56
CA GLU A 94 -7.37 0.61 5.44
C GLU A 94 -8.00 -0.68 5.97
N LYS A 95 -7.18 -1.73 6.16
CA LYS A 95 -7.59 -3.02 6.70
C LYS A 95 -7.30 -3.12 8.20
N ASP A 96 -8.09 -3.93 8.88
CA ASP A 96 -7.85 -4.28 10.28
C ASP A 96 -6.91 -5.49 10.38
N TYR A 97 -6.13 -5.52 11.45
CA TYR A 97 -5.38 -6.70 11.87
C TYR A 97 -6.19 -7.44 12.93
N GLU A 98 -6.51 -8.70 12.66
CA GLU A 98 -7.28 -9.56 13.56
C GLU A 98 -6.49 -10.78 14.00
N LEU A 99 -6.81 -11.29 15.18
CA LEU A 99 -6.25 -12.53 15.69
C LEU A 99 -7.07 -13.72 15.16
N ASN A 100 -6.41 -14.72 14.61
CA ASN A 100 -7.05 -15.95 14.18
C ASN A 100 -7.09 -17.01 15.30
N ALA A 101 -7.82 -18.10 15.05
CA ALA A 101 -7.97 -19.21 16.00
C ALA A 101 -6.65 -19.91 16.40
N SER A 102 -5.55 -19.64 15.69
CA SER A 102 -4.22 -20.15 16.04
C SER A 102 -3.43 -19.20 16.95
N GLY A 103 -4.01 -18.05 17.33
CA GLY A 103 -3.32 -17.02 18.11
C GLY A 103 -2.31 -16.22 17.28
N MET A 104 -2.49 -16.17 15.95
CA MET A 104 -1.62 -15.43 15.03
C MET A 104 -2.39 -14.26 14.41
N TRP A 105 -1.71 -13.14 14.20
CA TRP A 105 -2.27 -11.97 13.54
C TRP A 105 -2.39 -12.20 12.03
N GLU A 106 -3.49 -11.74 11.44
CA GLU A 106 -3.76 -11.74 10.00
C GLU A 106 -4.46 -10.45 9.55
N VAL A 107 -4.37 -10.18 8.25
CA VAL A 107 -5.01 -9.03 7.61
C VAL A 107 -6.42 -9.43 7.15
N LYS A 108 -7.43 -8.61 7.45
CA LYS A 108 -8.82 -8.85 7.02
C LYS A 108 -9.26 -8.00 5.83
#